data_AF-M3FNT9-F1
#
_entry.id   AF-M3FNT9-F1
#
_cell.length_a   1.000
_cell.length_b   1.000
_cell.length_c   1.000
_cell.angle_alpha   90.00
_cell.angle_beta   90.00
_cell.angle_gamma   90.00
#
_symmetry.space_group_name_H-M   'P 1'
#
loop_
_entity.id
_entity.type
_entity.pdbx_description
1 polymer ?
#
loop_
_entity_poly.entity_id
_entity_poly.type
_entity_poly.pdbx_seq_one_letter_code
_entity_poly.pdbx_strand_id
1 'polypeptide(L)'
;MICNLIWFQSIFGPYGEKNSPPTFDLNFSHWITVFLGLFMDRNQGLFFQNPMIWLQGIIGFLLLIRDTNSRRIGVLLLLVLVLQLGLNAGHPCSYGCLSLPGRFQWSAAVLFFLPVLYGWKVFNSLSKKVIWKVYVIYQIWIGKYWFDHTASLYHLMEPNSDKRSGFFPKKILPYLPSWTDPNLSWKDLLNWIWIGIFLLPILILSYLWVRNNRKSPKV
;
A
#
# COMPACT_ATOMS: atom_id res chain seq x y z
N MET A 1 3.11 -27.03 5.13
CA MET A 1 3.68 -27.90 6.18
C MET A 1 4.86 -28.72 5.65
N ILE A 2 4.69 -29.54 4.60
CA ILE A 2 5.82 -30.27 3.96
C ILE A 2 6.90 -29.33 3.42
N CYS A 3 6.51 -28.22 2.75
CA CYS A 3 7.47 -27.23 2.27
C CYS A 3 8.31 -26.61 3.40
N ASN A 4 7.74 -26.44 4.60
CA ASN A 4 8.48 -25.90 5.75
C ASN A 4 9.52 -26.91 6.27
N LEU A 5 9.17 -28.19 6.30
CA LEU A 5 10.09 -29.26 6.68
C LEU A 5 11.24 -29.41 5.67
N ILE A 6 10.96 -29.33 4.38
CA ILE A 6 11.97 -29.48 3.32
C ILE A 6 12.97 -28.32 3.35
N TRP A 7 12.50 -27.07 3.53
CA TRP A 7 13.37 -25.90 3.42
C TRP A 7 13.96 -25.42 4.74
N PHE A 8 13.27 -25.63 5.86
CA PHE A 8 13.68 -25.10 7.17
C PHE A 8 13.91 -26.19 8.20
N GLN A 9 13.81 -27.47 7.81
CA GLN A 9 13.92 -28.62 8.73
C GLN A 9 13.00 -28.54 9.95
N SER A 10 11.93 -27.75 9.84
CA SER A 10 11.00 -27.46 10.93
C SER A 10 9.57 -27.47 10.38
N ILE A 11 8.69 -28.23 11.05
CA ILE A 11 7.25 -28.27 10.73
C ILE A 11 6.63 -26.88 10.87
N PHE A 12 7.11 -26.13 11.86
CA PHE A 12 6.64 -24.78 12.18
C PHE A 12 7.33 -23.70 11.33
N GLY A 13 8.26 -24.08 10.45
CA GLY A 13 9.04 -23.14 9.64
C GLY A 13 10.17 -22.47 10.43
N PRO A 14 10.82 -21.45 9.85
CA PRO A 14 12.04 -20.85 10.40
C PRO A 14 11.81 -19.99 11.65
N TYR A 15 10.55 -19.79 12.05
CA TYR A 15 10.16 -18.92 13.16
C TYR A 15 9.44 -19.66 14.30
N GLY A 16 9.48 -21.00 14.30
CA GLY A 16 8.79 -21.84 15.28
C GLY A 16 9.63 -22.32 16.46
N GLU A 17 10.93 -21.99 16.50
CA GLU A 17 11.82 -22.41 17.59
C GLU A 17 11.74 -21.49 18.82
N LYS A 18 12.14 -22.01 19.98
CA LYS A 18 12.09 -21.38 21.31
C LYS A 18 12.79 -20.00 21.43
N ASN A 19 13.64 -19.65 20.47
CA ASN A 19 14.38 -18.38 20.39
C ASN A 19 14.05 -17.58 19.12
N SER A 20 12.98 -17.93 18.42
CA SER A 20 12.57 -17.21 17.22
C SER A 20 11.98 -15.86 17.61
N PRO A 21 12.24 -14.79 16.85
CA PRO A 21 11.51 -13.54 17.02
C PRO A 21 10.00 -13.82 16.90
N PRO A 22 9.15 -13.05 17.60
CA PRO A 22 7.71 -13.24 17.56
C PRO A 22 7.20 -13.29 16.12
N THR A 23 6.25 -14.16 15.85
CA THR A 23 5.67 -14.31 14.50
C THR A 23 4.59 -13.27 14.23
N PHE A 24 4.00 -12.71 15.28
CA PHE A 24 2.93 -11.73 15.22
C PHE A 24 2.94 -10.81 16.45
N ASP A 25 2.78 -9.51 16.25
CA ASP A 25 2.63 -8.49 17.27
C ASP A 25 1.14 -8.15 17.45
N LEU A 26 0.65 -8.25 18.68
CA LEU A 26 -0.72 -7.93 19.06
C LEU A 26 -0.91 -6.45 19.45
N ASN A 27 0.16 -5.64 19.41
CA ASN A 27 0.06 -4.22 19.67
C ASN A 27 -0.77 -3.53 18.58
N PHE A 28 -1.99 -3.16 18.94
CA PHE A 28 -2.94 -2.52 18.03
C PHE A 28 -2.42 -1.20 17.42
N SER A 29 -1.70 -0.40 18.20
CA SER A 29 -1.11 0.86 17.72
C SER A 29 -0.05 0.59 16.66
N HIS A 30 0.83 -0.37 16.92
CA HIS A 30 1.79 -0.85 15.93
C HIS A 30 1.08 -1.31 14.66
N TRP A 31 0.08 -2.16 14.84
CA TRP A 31 -0.65 -2.79 13.75
C TRP A 31 -1.28 -1.77 12.78
N ILE A 32 -2.02 -0.78 13.32
CA ILE A 32 -2.62 0.27 12.49
C ILE A 32 -1.53 1.12 11.83
N THR A 33 -0.48 1.50 12.56
CA THR A 33 0.60 2.33 12.03
C THR A 33 1.24 1.67 10.80
N VAL A 34 1.64 0.40 10.95
CA VAL A 34 2.28 -0.35 9.88
C VAL A 34 1.30 -0.59 8.74
N PHE A 35 0.04 -0.91 9.02
CA PHE A 35 -0.98 -1.09 8.01
C PHE A 35 -1.15 0.16 7.13
N LEU A 36 -1.25 1.33 7.75
CA LEU A 36 -1.31 2.61 7.03
C LEU A 36 -0.01 2.88 6.25
N GLY A 37 1.15 2.55 6.84
CA GLY A 37 2.43 2.66 6.19
C GLY A 37 2.58 1.76 4.95
N LEU A 38 2.00 0.56 4.93
CA LEU A 38 1.99 -0.31 3.75
C LEU A 38 1.28 0.34 2.55
N PHE A 39 0.38 1.30 2.78
CA PHE A 39 -0.24 2.10 1.72
C PHE A 39 0.53 3.39 1.43
N MET A 40 0.94 4.11 2.47
CA MET A 40 1.29 5.53 2.36
C MET A 40 2.75 5.85 2.68
N ASP A 41 3.55 4.93 3.21
CA ASP A 41 4.91 5.23 3.62
C ASP A 41 5.86 5.54 2.45
N ARG A 42 6.79 6.47 2.65
CA ARG A 42 7.79 6.84 1.63
C ARG A 42 8.80 5.72 1.30
N ASN A 43 8.99 4.77 2.21
CA ASN A 43 9.91 3.66 2.02
C ASN A 43 9.23 2.46 1.36
N GLN A 44 7.99 2.13 1.75
CA GLN A 44 7.33 0.95 1.18
C GLN A 44 5.89 1.14 0.70
N GLY A 45 5.29 2.32 0.79
CA GLY A 45 3.86 2.53 0.53
C GLY A 45 3.42 2.25 -0.91
N LEU A 46 2.36 1.47 -1.06
CA LEU A 46 1.74 1.12 -2.35
C LEU A 46 1.38 2.34 -3.19
N PHE A 47 0.82 3.39 -2.58
CA PHE A 47 0.28 4.54 -3.31
C PHE A 47 1.36 5.39 -3.96
N PHE A 48 2.48 5.53 -3.28
CA PHE A 48 3.63 6.21 -3.84
C PHE A 48 4.26 5.37 -4.94
N GLN A 49 4.61 4.12 -4.67
CA GLN A 49 5.27 3.27 -5.66
C GLN A 49 4.40 2.99 -6.89
N ASN A 50 3.08 2.92 -6.69
CA ASN A 50 2.11 2.60 -7.73
C ASN A 50 0.94 3.61 -7.68
N PRO A 51 1.10 4.82 -8.26
CA PRO A 51 0.03 5.83 -8.25
C PRO A 51 -1.27 5.37 -8.91
N MET A 52 -1.18 4.37 -9.82
CA MET A 52 -2.34 3.69 -10.41
C MET A 52 -3.21 2.98 -9.37
N ILE A 53 -2.58 2.36 -8.38
CA ILE A 53 -3.27 1.65 -7.29
C ILE A 53 -4.06 2.65 -6.45
N TRP A 54 -3.47 3.81 -6.15
CA TRP A 54 -4.12 4.84 -5.35
C TRP A 54 -5.39 5.38 -6.02
N LEU A 55 -5.30 5.94 -7.22
CA LEU A 55 -6.46 6.60 -7.83
C LEU A 55 -7.39 5.57 -8.48
N GLN A 56 -6.90 4.81 -9.46
CA GLN A 56 -7.74 3.88 -10.22
C GLN A 56 -8.08 2.63 -9.42
N GLY A 57 -7.14 2.11 -8.62
CA GLY A 57 -7.42 0.95 -7.78
C GLY A 57 -8.53 1.21 -6.77
N ILE A 58 -8.48 2.34 -6.04
CA ILE A 58 -9.51 2.67 -5.05
C ILE A 58 -10.86 2.96 -5.71
N ILE A 59 -10.90 3.80 -6.75
CA ILE A 59 -12.14 4.07 -7.51
C ILE A 59 -12.70 2.75 -8.09
N GLY A 60 -11.81 1.89 -8.55
CA GLY A 60 -12.12 0.55 -9.04
C GLY A 60 -12.78 -0.36 -8.03
N PHE A 61 -12.27 -0.39 -6.79
CA PHE A 61 -12.89 -1.14 -5.69
C PHE A 61 -14.32 -0.65 -5.43
N LEU A 62 -14.51 0.67 -5.38
CA LEU A 62 -15.84 1.27 -5.20
C LEU A 62 -16.80 0.86 -6.33
N LEU A 63 -16.34 0.88 -7.58
CA LEU A 63 -17.11 0.43 -8.75
C LEU A 63 -17.47 -1.06 -8.68
N LEU A 64 -16.49 -1.91 -8.39
CA LEU A 64 -16.64 -3.36 -8.32
C LEU A 64 -17.67 -3.80 -7.28
N ILE A 65 -17.59 -3.23 -6.07
CA ILE A 65 -18.48 -3.56 -4.95
C ILE A 65 -19.91 -3.06 -5.23
N ARG A 66 -20.03 -1.95 -5.95
CA ARG A 66 -21.33 -1.38 -6.27
C ARG A 66 -22.07 -2.18 -7.34
N ASP A 67 -21.39 -2.52 -8.43
CA ASP A 67 -21.95 -3.31 -9.53
C ASP A 67 -22.47 -4.66 -9.00
N THR A 68 -23.77 -4.91 -9.16
CA THR A 68 -24.44 -6.10 -8.61
C THR A 68 -23.85 -7.40 -9.13
N ASN A 69 -23.34 -7.40 -10.37
CA ASN A 69 -22.78 -8.59 -10.98
C ASN A 69 -21.37 -8.91 -10.47
N SER A 70 -20.56 -7.88 -10.18
CA SER A 70 -19.19 -8.05 -9.69
C SER A 70 -19.02 -7.85 -8.19
N ARG A 71 -20.08 -7.49 -7.46
CA ARG A 71 -20.04 -7.16 -6.02
C ARG A 71 -19.34 -8.22 -5.19
N ARG A 72 -19.68 -9.49 -5.40
CA ARG A 72 -19.11 -10.62 -4.66
C ARG A 72 -17.59 -10.68 -4.84
N ILE A 73 -17.12 -10.48 -6.07
CA ILE A 73 -15.69 -10.46 -6.40
C ILE A 73 -15.02 -9.24 -5.73
N GLY A 74 -15.63 -8.06 -5.83
CA GLY A 74 -15.11 -6.84 -5.21
C GLY A 74 -14.95 -6.96 -3.69
N VAL A 75 -15.97 -7.51 -3.01
CA VAL A 75 -15.94 -7.74 -1.55
C VAL A 75 -14.90 -8.79 -1.19
N LEU A 76 -14.82 -9.90 -1.93
CA LEU A 76 -13.82 -10.94 -1.70
C LEU A 76 -12.39 -10.39 -1.86
N LEU A 77 -12.12 -9.64 -2.94
CA LEU A 77 -10.81 -9.01 -3.16
C LEU A 77 -10.45 -8.04 -2.05
N LEU A 78 -11.41 -7.23 -1.57
CA LEU A 78 -11.18 -6.30 -0.48
C LEU A 78 -10.88 -7.04 0.83
N LEU A 79 -11.62 -8.11 1.12
CA LEU A 79 -11.38 -8.96 2.29
C LEU A 79 -9.99 -9.59 2.24
N VAL A 80 -9.61 -10.19 1.11
CA VAL A 80 -8.29 -10.79 0.90
C VAL A 80 -7.19 -9.74 1.06
N LEU A 81 -7.38 -8.55 0.48
CA LEU A 81 -6.44 -7.44 0.61
C LEU A 81 -6.24 -7.01 2.07
N VAL A 82 -7.33 -6.77 2.80
CA VAL A 82 -7.30 -6.34 4.21
C VAL A 82 -6.68 -7.42 5.08
N LEU A 83 -7.02 -8.70 4.87
CA LEU A 83 -6.44 -9.81 5.61
C LEU A 83 -4.95 -9.94 5.32
N GLN A 84 -4.52 -9.91 4.05
CA GLN A 84 -3.12 -10.07 3.68
C GLN A 84 -2.26 -8.92 4.20
N LEU A 85 -2.66 -7.68 3.95
CA LEU A 85 -1.91 -6.51 4.45
C LEU A 85 -2.01 -6.39 5.97
N GLY A 86 -3.14 -6.77 6.58
CA GLY A 86 -3.29 -6.83 8.02
C GLY A 86 -2.33 -7.84 8.65
N LEU A 87 -2.29 -9.08 8.14
CA LEU A 87 -1.34 -10.08 8.63
C LEU A 87 0.12 -9.60 8.48
N ASN A 88 0.45 -8.97 7.36
CA ASN A 88 1.78 -8.40 7.15
C ASN A 88 2.09 -7.22 8.09
N ALA A 89 1.10 -6.39 8.41
CA ALA A 89 1.26 -5.28 9.35
C ALA A 89 1.47 -5.76 10.80
N GLY A 90 0.97 -6.94 11.13
CA GLY A 90 1.17 -7.56 12.45
C GLY A 90 2.52 -8.27 12.56
N HIS A 91 3.29 -8.34 11.48
CA HIS A 91 4.61 -8.95 11.54
C HIS A 91 5.59 -7.99 12.25
N PRO A 92 6.33 -8.42 13.28
CA PRO A 92 7.17 -7.51 14.10
C PRO A 92 8.37 -6.92 13.35
N CYS A 93 8.71 -7.48 12.20
CA CYS A 93 9.66 -6.86 11.26
C CYS A 93 9.13 -5.64 10.48
N SER A 94 7.83 -5.34 10.54
CA SER A 94 7.07 -4.16 10.05
C SER A 94 7.38 -3.60 8.64
N TYR A 95 8.65 -3.32 8.37
CA TYR A 95 9.19 -2.72 7.15
C TYR A 95 10.29 -3.57 6.50
N GLY A 96 10.27 -4.87 6.78
CA GLY A 96 11.12 -5.84 6.10
C GLY A 96 12.38 -6.25 6.86
N CYS A 97 12.61 -5.75 8.09
CA CYS A 97 13.86 -5.99 8.81
C CYS A 97 15.08 -5.75 7.87
N LEU A 98 16.05 -6.67 7.83
CA LEU A 98 17.26 -6.60 6.99
C LEU A 98 17.05 -7.07 5.55
N SER A 99 15.83 -7.02 5.03
CA SER A 99 15.51 -7.48 3.67
C SER A 99 14.68 -6.43 2.93
N LEU A 100 14.40 -6.70 1.65
CA LEU A 100 13.81 -5.75 0.70
C LEU A 100 12.54 -5.07 1.29
N PRO A 101 12.57 -3.75 1.52
CA PRO A 101 11.39 -2.96 1.86
C PRO A 101 10.34 -3.14 0.77
N GLY A 102 9.07 -3.22 1.14
CA GLY A 102 8.01 -3.40 0.15
C GLY A 102 7.64 -4.86 -0.13
N ARG A 103 8.42 -5.87 0.28
CA ARG A 103 8.01 -7.29 0.10
C ARG A 103 6.61 -7.59 0.65
N PHE A 104 6.26 -6.94 1.75
CA PHE A 104 4.98 -7.12 2.44
C PHE A 104 3.82 -6.55 1.62
N GLN A 105 4.02 -5.42 0.93
CA GLN A 105 2.93 -4.85 0.13
C GLN A 105 2.94 -5.26 -1.34
N TRP A 106 4.08 -5.60 -1.94
CA TRP A 106 4.12 -6.04 -3.35
C TRP A 106 3.32 -7.32 -3.55
N SER A 107 3.28 -8.18 -2.53
CA SER A 107 2.41 -9.36 -2.50
C SER A 107 0.92 -9.00 -2.66
N ALA A 108 0.50 -7.80 -2.25
CA ALA A 108 -0.86 -7.30 -2.36
C ALA A 108 -1.10 -6.46 -3.62
N ALA A 109 -0.06 -5.95 -4.29
CA ALA A 109 -0.20 -5.12 -5.49
C ALA A 109 -0.98 -5.83 -6.61
N VAL A 110 -0.81 -7.15 -6.74
CA VAL A 110 -1.52 -7.98 -7.73
C VAL A 110 -3.03 -7.98 -7.51
N LEU A 111 -3.49 -7.88 -6.26
CA LEU A 111 -4.93 -7.84 -5.93
C LEU A 111 -5.62 -6.58 -6.47
N PHE A 112 -4.85 -5.54 -6.79
CA PHE A 112 -5.37 -4.32 -7.40
C PHE A 112 -5.57 -4.40 -8.91
N PHE A 113 -5.18 -5.49 -9.59
CA PHE A 113 -5.31 -5.60 -11.04
C PHE A 113 -6.75 -5.38 -11.53
N LEU A 114 -7.71 -6.15 -11.00
CA LEU A 114 -9.12 -6.02 -11.36
C LEU A 114 -9.72 -4.66 -10.95
N PRO A 115 -9.51 -4.16 -9.71
CA PRO A 115 -9.89 -2.81 -9.34
C PRO A 115 -9.36 -1.75 -10.31
N VAL A 116 -8.06 -1.75 -10.62
CA VAL A 116 -7.46 -0.76 -11.54
C VAL A 116 -8.14 -0.78 -12.90
N LEU A 117 -8.44 -1.95 -13.47
CA LEU A 117 -9.18 -2.06 -14.74
C LEU A 117 -10.59 -1.48 -14.65
N TYR A 118 -11.31 -1.72 -13.55
CA TYR A 118 -12.63 -1.12 -13.32
C TYR A 118 -12.54 0.40 -13.17
N GLY A 119 -11.58 0.91 -12.39
CA GLY A 119 -11.35 2.34 -12.22
C GLY A 119 -10.95 3.03 -13.53
N TRP A 120 -10.24 2.31 -14.41
CA TRP A 120 -9.88 2.79 -15.74
C TRP A 120 -11.10 3.16 -16.59
N LYS A 121 -12.26 2.52 -16.38
CA LYS A 121 -13.49 2.79 -17.13
C LYS A 121 -14.01 4.22 -16.97
N VAL A 122 -13.69 4.89 -15.86
CA VAL A 122 -14.17 6.25 -15.53
C VAL A 122 -13.58 7.33 -16.44
N PHE A 123 -12.39 7.08 -17.01
CA PHE A 123 -11.68 8.08 -17.80
C PHE A 123 -12.08 8.00 -19.28
N ASN A 124 -12.19 9.16 -19.94
CA ASN A 124 -12.36 9.22 -21.39
C ASN A 124 -11.08 8.77 -22.13
N SER A 125 -11.16 8.54 -23.44
CA SER A 125 -10.06 7.99 -24.24
C SER A 125 -8.81 8.88 -24.28
N LEU A 126 -8.99 10.20 -24.34
CA LEU A 126 -7.88 11.17 -24.35
C LEU A 126 -7.16 11.19 -22.99
N SER A 127 -7.92 11.30 -21.90
CA SER A 127 -7.41 11.26 -20.53
C SER A 127 -6.70 9.94 -20.25
N LYS A 128 -7.23 8.79 -20.70
CA LYS A 128 -6.58 7.47 -20.57
C LYS A 128 -5.17 7.46 -21.18
N LYS A 129 -5.00 8.00 -22.38
CA LYS A 129 -3.69 8.06 -23.04
C LYS A 129 -2.69 8.91 -22.25
N VAL A 130 -3.11 10.08 -21.78
CA VAL A 130 -2.25 10.99 -21.00
C VAL A 130 -1.87 10.36 -19.65
N ILE A 131 -2.86 9.87 -18.91
CA ILE A 131 -2.69 9.23 -17.60
C ILE A 131 -1.75 8.03 -17.72
N TRP A 132 -1.95 7.16 -18.73
CA TRP A 132 -1.08 6.01 -18.98
C TRP A 132 0.37 6.44 -19.24
N LYS A 133 0.60 7.46 -20.08
CA LYS A 133 1.95 7.98 -20.33
C LYS A 133 2.60 8.49 -19.04
N VAL A 134 1.87 9.26 -18.24
CA VAL A 134 2.38 9.76 -16.94
C VAL A 134 2.79 8.61 -16.04
N TYR A 135 1.98 7.56 -15.93
CA TYR A 135 2.32 6.40 -15.11
C TYR A 135 3.50 5.60 -15.64
N VAL A 136 3.61 5.40 -16.95
CA VAL A 136 4.77 4.71 -17.54
C VAL A 136 6.04 5.51 -17.30
N ILE A 137 6.03 6.82 -17.54
CA ILE A 137 7.17 7.71 -17.28
C ILE A 137 7.56 7.64 -15.79
N TYR A 138 6.56 7.70 -14.90
CA TYR A 138 6.78 7.59 -13.46
C TYR A 138 7.43 6.26 -13.07
N GLN A 139 6.92 5.13 -13.59
CA GLN A 139 7.45 3.79 -13.30
C GLN A 139 8.88 3.60 -13.83
N ILE A 140 9.17 4.11 -15.04
CA ILE A 140 10.53 4.10 -15.60
C ILE A 140 11.47 4.94 -14.72
N TRP A 141 11.05 6.13 -14.33
CA TRP A 141 11.85 7.04 -13.51
C TRP A 141 12.16 6.46 -12.13
N ILE A 142 11.13 5.99 -11.42
CA ILE A 142 11.29 5.45 -10.07
C ILE A 142 12.06 4.12 -10.09
N GLY A 143 11.80 3.27 -11.10
CA GLY A 143 12.53 2.03 -11.30
C GLY A 143 14.01 2.27 -11.60
N LYS A 144 14.33 3.23 -12.47
CA LYS A 144 15.73 3.64 -12.71
C LYS A 144 16.40 4.12 -11.42
N TYR A 145 15.71 4.96 -10.64
CA TYR A 145 16.25 5.44 -9.37
C TYR A 145 16.60 4.28 -8.43
N TRP A 146 15.75 3.26 -8.33
CA TRP A 146 15.99 2.06 -7.52
C TRP A 146 17.18 1.24 -8.01
N PHE A 147 17.35 1.07 -9.32
CA PHE A 147 18.52 0.40 -9.89
C PHE A 147 19.82 1.16 -9.62
N ASP A 148 19.78 2.49 -9.75
CA ASP A 148 20.95 3.35 -9.51
C ASP A 148 21.28 3.47 -8.00
N HIS A 149 20.32 3.22 -7.11
CA HIS A 149 20.44 3.43 -5.66
C HIS A 149 19.97 2.20 -4.87
N THR A 150 20.56 1.02 -5.13
CA THR A 150 20.15 -0.24 -4.48
C THR A 150 20.21 -0.21 -2.95
N ALA A 151 21.08 0.61 -2.35
CA ALA A 151 21.11 0.80 -0.90
C ALA A 151 19.81 1.38 -0.32
N SER A 152 19.04 2.17 -1.10
CA SER A 152 17.72 2.64 -0.67
C SER A 152 16.66 1.52 -0.66
N LEU A 153 16.98 0.37 -1.28
CA LEU A 153 16.17 -0.85 -1.25
C LEU A 153 16.48 -1.75 -0.06
N TYR A 154 17.17 -1.25 0.97
CA TYR A 154 17.30 -1.97 2.24
C TYR A 154 16.79 -1.08 3.37
N HIS A 155 15.94 -1.66 4.22
CA HIS A 155 15.39 -0.94 5.35
C HIS A 155 16.40 -0.95 6.49
N LEU A 156 16.63 0.24 7.06
CA LEU A 156 17.31 0.40 8.33
C LEU A 156 16.34 1.13 9.26
N MET A 157 16.10 0.55 10.43
CA MET A 157 15.38 1.25 11.49
C MET A 157 16.23 2.44 11.93
N GLU A 158 15.73 3.64 11.69
CA GLU A 158 16.42 4.88 12.00
C GLU A 158 15.47 5.79 12.79
N PRO A 159 15.77 6.07 14.08
CA PRO A 159 14.93 6.91 14.92
C PRO A 159 14.71 8.31 14.35
N ASN A 160 15.75 8.91 13.75
CA ASN A 160 15.67 10.24 13.16
C ASN A 160 14.94 10.20 11.81
N SER A 161 13.77 10.83 11.73
CA SER A 161 12.96 10.88 10.50
C SER A 161 13.69 11.43 9.29
N ASP A 162 14.63 12.37 9.45
CA ASP A 162 15.38 12.96 8.32
C ASP A 162 16.41 12.00 7.72
N LYS A 163 16.86 11.02 8.51
CA LYS A 163 17.86 10.03 8.09
C LYS A 163 17.24 8.73 7.56
N ARG A 164 15.94 8.51 7.77
CA ARG A 164 15.25 7.29 7.30
C ARG A 164 15.33 7.20 5.78
N SER A 165 15.71 6.02 5.29
CA SER A 165 15.71 5.73 3.86
C SER A 165 14.31 5.80 3.27
N GLY A 166 14.25 5.85 1.94
CA GLY A 166 13.00 5.73 1.21
C GLY A 166 13.27 5.44 -0.25
N PHE A 167 12.21 5.09 -0.97
CA PHE A 167 12.28 4.70 -2.39
C PHE A 167 12.42 5.89 -3.33
N PHE A 168 12.72 7.06 -2.79
CA PHE A 168 12.70 8.34 -3.48
C PHE A 168 14.02 9.09 -3.28
N PRO A 169 14.34 10.05 -4.18
CA PRO A 169 15.47 10.95 -3.99
C PRO A 169 15.49 11.59 -2.60
N LYS A 170 16.66 11.62 -1.96
CA LYS A 170 16.84 12.19 -0.61
C LYS A 170 16.26 13.60 -0.46
N LYS A 171 16.31 14.41 -1.52
CA LYS A 171 15.76 15.77 -1.55
C LYS A 171 14.25 15.85 -1.35
N ILE A 172 13.50 14.80 -1.69
CA ILE A 172 12.04 14.80 -1.56
C ILE A 172 11.54 14.06 -0.31
N LEU A 173 12.37 13.20 0.31
CA LEU A 173 12.01 12.41 1.48
C LEU A 173 11.43 13.24 2.65
N PRO A 174 11.95 14.45 2.98
CA PRO A 174 11.39 15.27 4.05
C PRO A 174 9.96 15.75 3.80
N TYR A 175 9.47 15.68 2.56
CA TYR A 175 8.10 16.04 2.20
C TYR A 175 7.18 14.83 2.09
N LEU A 176 7.69 13.62 2.31
CA LEU A 176 6.94 12.37 2.23
C LEU A 176 6.75 11.78 3.64
N PRO A 177 5.60 11.13 3.88
CA PRO A 177 5.27 10.64 5.21
C PRO A 177 6.16 9.45 5.59
N SER A 178 6.43 9.31 6.88
CA SER A 178 7.22 8.21 7.44
C SER A 178 6.45 7.54 8.57
N TRP A 179 6.10 6.28 8.36
CA TRP A 179 5.29 5.44 9.24
C TRP A 179 6.11 4.35 9.95
N THR A 180 7.44 4.44 9.87
CA THR A 180 8.36 3.39 10.34
C THR A 180 8.44 3.28 11.86
N ASP A 181 8.10 4.34 12.60
CA ASP A 181 8.13 4.36 14.07
C ASP A 181 6.71 4.56 14.63
N PRO A 182 6.07 3.52 15.18
CA PRO A 182 4.72 3.60 15.74
C PRO A 182 4.53 4.66 16.84
N ASN A 183 5.58 4.98 17.61
CA ASN A 183 5.48 5.93 18.72
C ASN A 183 5.51 7.39 18.27
N LEU A 184 6.16 7.66 17.12
CA LEU A 184 6.32 9.01 16.58
C LEU A 184 5.39 9.29 15.41
N SER A 185 5.00 8.27 14.63
CA SER A 185 4.27 8.45 13.37
C SER A 185 2.96 9.22 13.54
N TRP A 186 2.24 9.00 14.64
CA TRP A 186 0.97 9.69 14.92
C TRP A 186 1.13 11.14 15.38
N LYS A 187 2.34 11.52 15.82
CA LYS A 187 2.67 12.89 16.27
C LYS A 187 3.17 13.77 15.14
N ASP A 188 3.53 13.17 14.00
CA ASP A 188 4.06 13.88 12.84
C ASP A 188 2.92 14.50 12.01
N LEU A 189 2.92 15.83 11.89
CA LEU A 189 1.94 16.56 11.10
C LEU A 189 1.97 16.17 9.61
N LEU A 190 3.16 15.82 9.08
CA LEU A 190 3.31 15.44 7.69
C LEU A 190 2.51 14.17 7.36
N ASN A 191 2.50 13.20 8.28
CA ASN A 191 1.71 11.98 8.13
C ASN A 191 0.20 12.28 8.04
N TRP A 192 -0.30 13.21 8.87
CA TRP A 192 -1.69 13.65 8.82
C TRP A 192 -2.04 14.39 7.53
N ILE A 193 -1.16 15.25 7.04
CA ILE A 193 -1.34 15.93 5.75
C ILE A 193 -1.48 14.90 4.63
N TRP A 194 -0.63 13.89 4.61
CA TRP A 194 -0.68 12.85 3.59
C TRP A 194 -1.90 11.94 3.72
N ILE A 195 -2.37 11.60 4.93
CA ILE A 195 -3.67 10.95 5.11
C ILE A 195 -4.77 11.77 4.42
N GLY A 196 -4.79 13.08 4.66
CA GLY A 196 -5.72 14.00 4.02
C GLY A 196 -5.61 13.94 2.49
N ILE A 197 -4.41 14.05 1.94
CA ILE A 197 -4.16 13.99 0.49
C ILE A 197 -4.65 12.67 -0.09
N PHE A 198 -4.37 11.53 0.55
CA PHE A 198 -4.76 10.22 0.04
C PHE A 198 -6.27 9.97 0.13
N LEU A 199 -6.92 10.40 1.21
CA LEU A 199 -8.34 10.14 1.46
C LEU A 199 -9.29 11.16 0.82
N LEU A 200 -8.91 12.44 0.73
CA LEU A 200 -9.80 13.51 0.30
C LEU A 200 -10.34 13.32 -1.13
N PRO A 201 -9.54 12.92 -2.14
CA PRO A 201 -10.05 12.58 -3.46
C PRO A 201 -11.07 11.44 -3.43
N ILE A 202 -10.82 10.41 -2.61
CA ILE A 202 -11.72 9.26 -2.47
C ILE A 202 -13.05 9.71 -1.86
N LEU A 203 -13.01 10.53 -0.81
CA LEU A 203 -14.20 11.04 -0.12
C LEU A 203 -15.01 11.98 -1.03
N ILE A 204 -14.35 12.91 -1.72
CA ILE A 204 -15.01 13.85 -2.65
C ILE A 204 -15.68 13.08 -3.80
N LEU A 205 -14.97 12.15 -4.43
CA LEU A 205 -15.53 11.35 -5.53
C LEU A 205 -16.70 10.50 -5.05
N SER A 206 -16.58 9.88 -3.87
CA SER A 206 -17.67 9.12 -3.26
C SER A 206 -18.88 10.00 -2.98
N TYR A 207 -18.69 11.19 -2.40
CA TYR A 207 -19.76 12.14 -2.11
C TYR A 207 -20.46 12.66 -3.37
N LEU A 208 -19.69 13.19 -4.33
CA LEU A 208 -20.24 13.72 -5.59
C LEU A 208 -21.05 12.65 -6.32
N TRP A 209 -20.58 11.41 -6.25
CA TRP A 209 -21.25 10.31 -6.90
C TRP A 209 -22.53 9.88 -6.17
N VAL A 210 -22.55 9.80 -4.84
CA VAL A 210 -23.80 9.58 -4.08
C VAL A 210 -24.82 10.69 -4.39
N ARG A 211 -24.38 11.95 -4.42
CA ARG A 211 -25.21 13.10 -4.77
C ARG A 211 -25.83 12.97 -6.17
N ASN A 212 -25.04 12.59 -7.18
CA ASN A 212 -25.52 12.49 -8.55
C ASN A 212 -26.48 11.32 -8.78
N ASN A 213 -26.31 10.19 -8.08
CA ASN A 213 -27.26 9.06 -8.19
C ASN A 213 -28.61 9.35 -7.51
N ARG A 214 -28.63 10.18 -6.46
CA ARG A 214 -29.90 10.63 -5.86
C ARG A 214 -30.74 11.50 -6.81
N LYS A 215 -30.10 12.13 -7.80
CA LYS A 215 -30.77 13.00 -8.79
C LYS A 215 -31.19 12.26 -10.06
N SER A 216 -30.78 11.02 -10.26
CA SER A 216 -31.24 10.23 -11.41
C SER A 216 -32.63 9.67 -11.09
N PRO A 217 -33.66 9.86 -11.95
CA PRO A 217 -34.96 9.25 -11.72
C PRO A 217 -34.77 7.74 -11.61
N LYS A 218 -35.38 7.13 -10.58
CA LYS A 218 -35.56 5.68 -10.58
C LYS A 218 -36.54 5.37 -11.71
N VAL A 219 -36.02 4.87 -12.82
CA VAL A 219 -36.83 4.21 -13.86
C VAL A 219 -37.22 2.83 -13.34
#